data_AF-A0A352VNT1-F1
#
_entry.id   AF-A0A352VNT1-F1
#
_cell.length_a   1.000
_cell.length_b   1.000
_cell.length_c   1.000
_cell.angle_alpha   90.00
_cell.angle_beta   90.00
_cell.angle_gamma   90.00
#
_symmetry.space_group_name_H-M   'P 1'
#
loop_
_entity.id
_entity.type
_entity.pdbx_description
1 polymer ?
#
loop_
_entity_poly.entity_id
_entity_poly.type
_entity_poly.pdbx_seq_one_letter_code
_entity_poly.pdbx_strand_id
1 'polypeptide(L)'
;MLPLGVNLGVFALYMLIAPPAWFVMNPIEAVPVEEQADDMRLVMYMQALRVNAYRGEYGELPETLEDAGSAVPGVEYFAVGTDRYELITTIGEEVIRYDSQESPNEWVGSGATGKLLGGPDEPGP
;
A
#
# COMPACT_ATOMS: atom_id res chain seq x y z
N MET A 1 49.07 22.72 -13.11
CA MET A 1 47.61 22.56 -12.88
C MET A 1 47.23 21.18 -13.37
N LEU A 2 46.65 20.34 -12.51
CA LEU A 2 46.22 19.00 -12.91
C LEU A 2 45.09 19.07 -13.94
N PRO A 3 44.95 18.09 -14.84
CA PRO A 3 43.84 18.01 -15.79
C PRO A 3 42.49 18.05 -15.06
N LEU A 4 41.48 18.66 -15.68
CA LEU A 4 40.13 18.79 -15.09
C LEU A 4 39.57 17.44 -14.61
N GLY A 5 39.75 16.37 -15.40
CA GLY A 5 39.28 15.03 -15.07
C GLY A 5 39.96 14.42 -13.84
N VAL A 6 41.24 14.74 -13.60
CA VAL A 6 41.95 14.28 -12.40
C VAL A 6 41.41 14.98 -11.15
N ASN A 7 41.13 16.29 -11.24
CA ASN A 7 40.52 17.03 -10.12
C ASN A 7 39.12 16.50 -9.81
N LEU A 8 38.31 16.21 -10.84
CA LEU A 8 36.98 15.63 -10.65
C LEU A 8 37.04 14.25 -9.98
N GLY A 9 37.97 13.40 -10.43
CA GLY A 9 38.16 12.07 -9.85
C GLY A 9 38.60 12.11 -8.39
N VAL A 10 39.53 13.01 -8.05
CA VAL A 10 39.97 13.23 -6.65
C VAL A 10 38.82 13.75 -5.79
N PHE A 11 38.02 14.68 -6.31
CA PHE A 11 36.85 15.21 -5.60
C PHE A 11 35.77 14.15 -5.36
N ALA A 12 35.50 13.30 -6.36
CA ALA A 12 34.55 12.20 -6.22
C ALA A 12 35.03 11.16 -5.20
N LEU A 13 36.32 10.80 -5.22
CA LEU A 13 36.91 9.88 -4.26
C LEU A 13 36.89 10.46 -2.83
N TYR A 14 37.14 11.77 -2.68
CA TYR A 14 37.05 12.47 -1.40
C TYR A 14 35.62 12.44 -0.84
N MET A 15 34.61 12.75 -1.67
CA MET A 15 33.19 12.69 -1.27
C MET A 15 32.76 11.28 -0.85
N LEU A 16 33.35 10.24 -1.43
CA LEU A 16 33.05 8.84 -1.10
C LEU A 16 33.65 8.38 0.25
N ILE A 17 34.91 8.74 0.53
CA ILE A 17 35.64 8.25 1.71
C ILE A 17 35.40 9.16 2.92
N ALA A 18 35.27 10.46 2.69
CA ALA A 18 35.08 11.47 3.71
C ALA A 18 33.88 12.34 3.32
N PRO A 19 32.65 11.78 3.37
CA PRO A 19 31.45 12.57 3.15
C PRO A 19 31.47 13.75 4.14
N PRO A 20 31.32 14.99 3.65
CA PRO A 20 31.47 16.15 4.49
C PRO A 20 30.33 16.22 5.52
N ALA A 21 30.57 16.84 6.68
CA ALA A 21 29.58 16.90 7.76
C ALA A 21 28.25 17.60 7.38
N TRP A 22 28.25 18.40 6.31
CA TRP A 22 27.05 19.02 5.73
C TRP A 22 26.27 18.09 4.77
N PHE A 23 26.85 16.94 4.41
CA PHE A 23 26.18 15.89 3.63
C PHE A 23 25.45 14.95 4.60
N VAL A 24 24.25 15.37 4.99
CA VAL A 24 23.34 14.56 5.80
C VAL A 24 22.46 13.77 4.85
N MET A 25 22.66 12.45 4.80
CA MET A 25 21.70 11.55 4.16
C MET A 25 20.44 11.60 5.01
N ASN A 26 19.39 12.31 4.56
CA ASN A 26 18.11 12.29 5.26
C ASN A 26 17.47 10.92 5.02
N PRO A 27 17.39 10.02 6.01
CA PRO A 27 16.67 8.78 5.81
C PRO A 27 15.21 9.12 5.51
N ILE A 28 14.64 8.45 4.50
CA ILE A 28 13.19 8.48 4.34
C ILE A 28 12.65 7.73 5.56
N GLU A 29 11.95 8.42 6.44
CA GLU A 29 11.28 7.78 7.57
C GLU A 29 10.33 6.72 7.03
N ALA A 30 10.36 5.53 7.64
CA ALA A 30 9.42 4.49 7.28
C ALA A 30 8.01 4.99 7.60
N VAL A 31 7.11 4.90 6.62
CA VAL A 31 5.70 5.25 6.80
C VAL A 31 5.13 4.39 7.94
N PRO A 32 4.47 4.97 8.94
CA PRO A 32 3.90 4.18 10.04
C PRO A 32 2.90 3.15 9.49
N VAL A 33 2.83 1.98 10.14
CA VAL A 33 2.00 0.83 9.71
C VAL A 33 0.53 1.23 9.49
N GLU A 34 0.03 2.15 10.31
CA GLU A 34 -1.35 2.66 10.23
C GLU A 34 -1.61 3.51 8.98
N GLU A 35 -0.65 4.31 8.53
CA GLU A 35 -0.78 5.07 7.27
C GLU A 35 -0.69 4.12 6.06
N GLN A 36 0.16 3.10 6.13
CA GLN A 36 0.23 2.05 5.12
C GLN A 36 -1.08 1.26 5.01
N ALA A 37 -1.77 1.03 6.14
CA ALA A 37 -3.08 0.38 6.19
C ALA A 37 -4.17 1.21 5.48
N ASP A 38 -4.21 2.51 5.70
CA ASP A 38 -5.19 3.38 5.03
C ASP A 38 -4.93 3.47 3.53
N ASP A 39 -3.68 3.62 3.11
CA ASP A 39 -3.30 3.58 1.69
C ASP A 39 -3.69 2.24 1.06
N MET A 40 -3.46 1.12 1.76
CA MET A 40 -3.83 -0.20 1.26
C MET A 40 -5.34 -0.41 1.18
N ARG A 41 -6.13 0.11 2.13
CA ARG A 41 -7.60 0.08 2.04
C ARG A 41 -8.09 0.81 0.80
N LEU A 42 -7.51 1.97 0.47
CA LEU A 42 -7.83 2.70 -0.76
C LEU A 42 -7.48 1.87 -2.01
N VAL A 43 -6.33 1.20 -1.98
CA VAL A 43 -5.90 0.32 -3.09
C VAL A 43 -6.83 -0.89 -3.25
N MET A 44 -7.23 -1.54 -2.15
CA MET A 44 -8.21 -2.62 -2.14
C MET A 44 -9.57 -2.17 -2.69
N TYR A 45 -10.01 -0.97 -2.32
CA TYR A 45 -11.23 -0.37 -2.87
C TYR A 45 -11.16 -0.19 -4.40
N MET A 46 -10.04 0.35 -4.91
CA MET A 46 -9.85 0.46 -6.35
C MET A 46 -9.82 -0.90 -7.05
N GLN A 47 -9.27 -1.92 -6.39
CA GLN A 47 -9.30 -3.30 -6.87
C GLN A 47 -10.74 -3.85 -6.94
N ALA A 48 -11.52 -3.67 -5.88
CA ALA A 48 -12.93 -4.07 -5.86
C ALA A 48 -13.74 -3.42 -6.99
N LEU A 49 -13.49 -2.15 -7.30
CA LEU A 49 -14.11 -1.48 -8.45
C LEU A 49 -13.76 -2.14 -9.78
N ARG A 50 -12.51 -2.56 -9.99
CA ARG A 50 -12.10 -3.26 -11.22
C ARG A 50 -12.72 -4.64 -11.33
N VAL A 51 -12.73 -5.40 -10.25
CA VAL A 51 -13.39 -6.72 -10.19
C VAL A 51 -14.89 -6.58 -10.53
N ASN A 52 -15.55 -5.56 -9.98
CA ASN A 52 -16.95 -5.28 -10.28
C ASN A 52 -17.17 -4.82 -11.73
N ALA A 53 -16.23 -4.04 -12.29
CA ALA A 53 -16.27 -3.66 -13.70
C ALA A 53 -16.10 -4.87 -14.63
N TYR A 54 -15.17 -5.77 -14.31
CA TYR A 54 -14.98 -7.04 -15.04
C TYR A 54 -16.26 -7.89 -15.00
N ARG A 55 -16.87 -8.02 -13.82
CA ARG A 55 -18.17 -8.71 -13.69
C ARG A 55 -19.26 -8.05 -14.54
N GLY A 56 -19.29 -6.71 -14.61
CA GLY A 56 -20.24 -5.98 -15.44
C GLY A 56 -20.05 -6.20 -16.95
N GLU A 57 -18.82 -6.44 -17.39
CA GLU A 57 -18.46 -6.63 -18.79
C GLU A 57 -18.62 -8.08 -19.27
N TYR A 58 -18.16 -9.06 -18.47
CA TYR A 58 -18.13 -10.47 -18.84
C TYR A 58 -19.25 -11.30 -18.18
N GLY A 59 -19.91 -10.78 -17.15
CA GLY A 59 -20.94 -11.50 -16.40
C GLY A 59 -20.40 -12.54 -15.42
N GLU A 60 -19.08 -12.61 -15.25
CA GLU A 60 -18.39 -13.57 -14.39
C GLU A 60 -17.33 -12.88 -13.50
N LEU A 61 -16.97 -13.54 -12.40
CA LEU A 61 -15.86 -13.09 -11.57
C LEU A 61 -14.52 -13.46 -12.21
N PRO A 62 -13.51 -12.58 -12.15
CA PRO A 62 -12.17 -12.90 -12.63
C PRO A 62 -11.56 -14.02 -11.77
N GLU A 63 -10.91 -14.99 -12.40
CA GLU A 63 -10.20 -16.06 -11.67
C GLU A 63 -9.01 -15.49 -10.88
N THR A 64 -8.37 -14.44 -11.41
CA THR A 64 -7.26 -13.75 -10.77
C THR A 64 -7.40 -12.23 -10.83
N LEU A 65 -6.73 -11.52 -9.93
CA LEU A 65 -6.66 -10.04 -10.00
C LEU A 65 -5.93 -9.53 -11.24
N GLU A 66 -5.12 -10.37 -11.89
CA GLU A 66 -4.43 -10.03 -13.12
C GLU A 66 -5.42 -9.97 -14.30
N ASP A 67 -6.43 -10.84 -14.32
CA ASP A 67 -7.49 -10.84 -15.35
C ASP A 67 -8.36 -9.57 -15.29
N ALA A 68 -8.58 -9.02 -14.10
CA ALA A 68 -9.29 -7.75 -13.91
C ALA A 68 -8.41 -6.50 -14.15
N GLY A 69 -7.14 -6.69 -14.54
CA GLY A 69 -6.29 -5.66 -15.11
C GLY A 69 -4.87 -5.60 -14.54
N SER A 70 -4.67 -5.77 -13.22
CA SER A 70 -3.33 -5.87 -12.63
C SER A 70 -3.40 -6.16 -11.13
N ALA A 71 -2.73 -7.22 -10.68
CA ALA A 71 -2.61 -7.52 -9.26
C ALA A 71 -1.72 -6.50 -8.53
N VAL A 72 -2.11 -6.13 -7.31
CA VAL A 72 -1.30 -5.29 -6.43
C VAL A 72 -0.50 -6.21 -5.50
N PRO A 73 0.84 -6.03 -5.39
CA PRO A 73 1.64 -6.83 -4.49
C PRO A 73 1.18 -6.62 -3.04
N GLY A 74 0.92 -7.73 -2.33
CA GLY A 74 0.44 -7.71 -0.95
C GLY A 74 -1.08 -7.78 -0.80
N VAL A 75 -1.85 -7.85 -1.88
CA VAL A 75 -3.30 -8.11 -1.86
C VAL A 75 -3.58 -9.49 -2.42
N GLU A 76 -4.09 -10.37 -1.57
CA GLU A 76 -4.57 -11.70 -1.93
C GLU A 76 -6.06 -11.63 -2.29
N TYR A 77 -6.46 -12.39 -3.30
CA TYR A 77 -7.84 -12.48 -3.79
C TYR A 77 -8.34 -13.90 -3.67
N PHE A 78 -9.56 -14.03 -3.16
CA PHE A 78 -10.25 -15.31 -3.05
C PHE A 78 -11.66 -15.17 -3.60
N ALA A 79 -11.97 -15.86 -4.71
CA ALA A 79 -13.34 -16.00 -5.18
C ALA A 79 -14.09 -17.00 -4.30
N VAL A 80 -15.11 -16.55 -3.57
CA VAL A 80 -15.96 -17.36 -2.70
C VAL A 80 -17.23 -17.71 -3.46
N GLY A 81 -17.11 -18.62 -4.43
CA GLY A 81 -18.19 -19.02 -5.32
C GLY A 81 -18.35 -18.10 -6.53
N THR A 82 -19.57 -18.01 -7.08
CA THR A 82 -19.81 -17.37 -8.39
C THR A 82 -20.03 -15.86 -8.32
N ASP A 83 -20.45 -15.34 -7.17
CA ASP A 83 -20.90 -13.94 -7.01
C ASP A 83 -20.27 -13.21 -5.83
N ARG A 84 -19.39 -13.86 -5.07
CA ARG A 84 -18.72 -13.26 -3.90
C ARG A 84 -17.21 -13.43 -4.01
N TYR A 85 -16.48 -12.44 -3.55
CA TYR A 85 -15.04 -12.50 -3.42
C TYR A 85 -14.58 -11.81 -2.13
N GLU A 86 -13.41 -12.22 -1.66
CA GLU A 86 -12.71 -11.62 -0.54
C GLU A 86 -11.36 -11.08 -1.03
N LEU A 87 -10.98 -9.90 -0.55
CA LEU A 87 -9.64 -9.35 -0.67
C LEU A 87 -9.00 -9.34 0.71
N ILE A 88 -7.78 -9.86 0.81
CA ILE A 88 -7.04 -9.94 2.07
C ILE A 88 -5.68 -9.29 1.86
N THR A 89 -5.27 -8.46 2.79
CA THR A 89 -3.91 -7.91 2.82
C THR A 89 -3.36 -7.99 4.23
N THR A 90 -2.04 -8.15 4.34
CA THR A 90 -1.34 -8.19 5.62
C THR A 90 -0.29 -7.09 5.63
N ILE A 91 -0.36 -6.19 6.60
CA ILE A 91 0.60 -5.11 6.78
C ILE A 91 1.18 -5.20 8.18
N GLY A 92 2.46 -5.55 8.27
CA GLY A 92 3.07 -5.88 9.56
C GLY A 92 2.40 -7.12 10.17
N GLU A 93 1.71 -6.92 11.28
CA GLU A 93 0.93 -7.96 12.00
C GLU A 93 -0.59 -7.80 11.82
N GLU A 94 -1.04 -6.73 11.16
CA GLU A 94 -2.46 -6.45 10.94
C GLU A 94 -2.96 -7.11 9.65
N VAL A 95 -4.03 -7.91 9.76
CA VAL A 95 -4.71 -8.51 8.62
C VAL A 95 -5.97 -7.71 8.32
N ILE A 96 -6.01 -7.09 7.15
CA ILE A 96 -7.16 -6.33 6.66
C ILE A 96 -7.89 -7.21 5.65
N ARG A 97 -9.18 -7.43 5.91
CA ARG A 97 -10.06 -8.22 5.04
C ARG A 97 -11.20 -7.34 4.52
N TYR A 98 -11.44 -7.43 3.23
CA TYR A 98 -12.60 -6.85 2.57
C TYR A 98 -13.46 -7.96 1.97
N ASP A 99 -14.75 -7.91 2.25
CA ASP A 99 -15.74 -8.81 1.65
C ASP A 99 -16.59 -8.06 0.60
N SER A 100 -16.80 -8.68 -0.56
CA SER A 100 -17.56 -8.06 -1.65
C SER A 100 -19.05 -7.84 -1.34
N GLN A 101 -19.59 -8.45 -0.28
CA GLN A 101 -20.97 -8.17 0.17
C GLN A 101 -21.09 -6.88 0.98
N GLU A 102 -19.97 -6.36 1.48
CA GLU A 102 -19.93 -5.05 2.13
C GLU A 102 -19.80 -3.94 1.09
N SER A 103 -20.54 -2.86 1.28
CA SER A 103 -20.44 -1.66 0.45
C SER A 103 -19.01 -1.12 0.48
N PRO A 104 -18.28 -1.10 -0.65
CA PRO A 104 -16.86 -0.74 -0.64
C PRO A 104 -16.61 0.70 -0.14
N ASN A 105 -17.54 1.63 -0.41
CA ASN A 105 -17.49 3.00 0.11
C ASN A 105 -17.62 3.07 1.64
N GLU A 106 -18.48 2.24 2.21
CA GLU A 106 -18.76 2.23 3.66
C GLU A 106 -17.61 1.58 4.43
N TRP A 107 -17.00 0.55 3.86
CA TRP A 107 -15.84 -0.15 4.42
C TRP A 107 -14.59 0.75 4.47
N VAL A 108 -14.27 1.44 3.36
CA VAL A 108 -13.18 2.45 3.34
C VAL A 108 -13.48 3.59 4.31
N GLY A 109 -14.73 4.07 4.34
CA GLY A 109 -15.16 5.17 5.19
C GLY A 109 -15.10 4.83 6.69
N SER A 110 -15.43 3.59 7.07
CA SER A 110 -15.37 3.13 8.47
C SER A 110 -13.93 2.97 8.95
N GLY A 111 -13.03 2.47 8.09
CA GLY A 111 -11.59 2.44 8.38
C GLY A 111 -11.00 3.83 8.59
N ALA A 112 -11.42 4.82 7.79
CA ALA A 112 -11.00 6.22 7.94
C ALA A 112 -11.66 6.94 9.13
N THR A 113 -12.94 6.65 9.43
CA THR A 113 -13.71 7.33 10.50
C THR A 113 -13.31 6.85 11.89
N GLY A 114 -12.94 5.58 12.06
CA GLY A 114 -12.38 5.07 13.32
C GLY A 114 -11.13 5.84 13.78
N LYS A 115 -10.38 6.41 12.82
CA LYS A 115 -9.18 7.21 13.06
C LYS A 115 -9.47 8.69 13.38
N LEU A 116 -10.58 9.26 12.88
CA LEU A 116 -10.94 10.67 13.10
C LEU A 116 -11.57 10.94 14.47
N LEU A 117 -12.10 9.91 15.13
CA LEU A 117 -12.80 10.07 16.41
C LEU A 117 -11.99 9.65 17.65
N GLY A 118 -10.79 9.07 17.47
CA GLY A 118 -10.06 8.45 18.57
C GLY A 118 -10.82 7.21 19.05
N GLY A 119 -10.20 6.03 18.92
CA GLY A 119 -10.72 4.85 19.60
C GLY A 119 -10.89 5.18 21.09
N PRO A 120 -12.02 4.81 21.73
CA PRO A 120 -12.08 4.86 23.18
C PRO A 120 -11.05 3.85 23.70
N ASP A 121 -9.87 4.35 24.08
CA ASP A 121 -9.09 3.78 25.15
C ASP A 121 -10.01 3.68 26.38
N GLU A 122 -10.60 2.51 26.58
CA GLU A 122 -10.76 1.87 27.89
C GLU A 122 -11.50 0.54 27.73
N PRO A 123 -10.97 -0.51 28.37
CA PRO A 123 -11.79 -1.17 29.37
C PRO A 123 -11.04 -1.22 30.71
N GLY A 124 -11.64 -0.60 31.72
CA GLY A 124 -11.30 -0.85 33.13
C GLY A 124 -11.40 -2.34 33.48
N PRO A 125 -10.68 -2.76 34.53
CA PRO A 125 -11.24 -2.63 35.87
C PRO A 125 -10.37 -1.89 36.90
#